data_AF-A0A813FYU3-F1
#
_entry.id   AF-A0A813FYU3-F1
#
_cell.length_a   1.000
_cell.length_b   1.000
_cell.length_c   1.000
_cell.angle_alpha   90.00
_cell.angle_beta   90.00
_cell.angle_gamma   90.00
#
_symmetry.space_group_name_H-M   'P 1'
#
loop_
_entity.id
_entity.type
_entity.pdbx_description
1 polymer ?
#
loop_
_entity_poly.entity_id
_entity_poly.type
_entity_poly.pdbx_seq_one_letter_code
_entity_poly.pdbx_strand_id
1 'polypeptide(L)'
;MAEALKTMDWLETKLCQPNANRGRSPRRTFGVEVQGPEGDPRDSSPGYSPVGVSMDPSTAQCRARLGATKLMGIMRWKEAHRIKVNKSLYGAAFIMPQLARTAGWPGMLMALTFRTYVFITINYVVQGTVLYMISKEEHIWDLFAGQMYLCDFGAYVQTCPDGPNCVGPGGTRYTPGRIYDFSTWSTRNFVLNTVKQLFPKDAGKIDEMADPGEYGLESYLCRWLCCSLFVVSVMSDLWDTISFAKLLWKIPNKAEPWIDFEVPTWAEKEVVKEIRGMTELDFVHIRIAGMPIHWKIINVCFVLLPKMMLWYFTVDAGILFLMESSGIDDLVVNSVALAFILQIDELVCSELMSEVTKMVLEKVEDYEMEDVIAEEILTDEEVLDKDFVAHHHPWAWSDIFSLLPMKLGSVVSVMAIFVYQYYLRNCIRHPDGGWVSKPMYLPKSTDFSVLNAFLWYWFPIETHSEPYWTPPDVNLR
;
A
#
# COMPACT_ATOMS: atom_id res chain seq x y z
N MET A 1 26.50 2.60 -19.04
CA MET A 1 25.21 3.26 -19.38
C MET A 1 25.30 4.06 -20.69
N ALA A 2 26.25 5.00 -20.84
CA ALA A 2 26.44 5.74 -22.10
C ALA A 2 26.81 4.85 -23.31
N GLU A 3 27.59 3.77 -23.12
CA GLU A 3 27.85 2.79 -24.18
C GLU A 3 26.63 1.96 -24.55
N ALA A 4 25.81 1.56 -23.57
CA ALA A 4 24.57 0.83 -23.80
C ALA A 4 23.54 1.67 -24.60
N LEU A 5 23.51 2.99 -24.36
CA LEU A 5 22.69 3.92 -25.15
C LEU A 5 23.20 4.03 -26.60
N LYS A 6 24.52 4.05 -26.84
CA LYS A 6 25.09 4.05 -28.20
C LYS A 6 24.81 2.76 -28.97
N THR A 7 24.78 1.60 -28.31
CA THR A 7 24.45 0.33 -28.97
C THR A 7 22.97 0.22 -29.32
N MET A 8 22.08 0.77 -28.50
CA MET A 8 20.65 0.84 -28.83
C MET A 8 20.37 1.75 -30.02
N ASP A 9 20.98 2.94 -30.05
CA ASP A 9 20.85 3.92 -31.14
C ASP A 9 21.37 3.34 -32.48
N TRP A 10 22.49 2.60 -32.43
CA TRP A 10 23.05 1.90 -33.59
C TRP A 10 22.14 0.76 -34.10
N LEU A 11 21.49 0.01 -33.20
CA LEU A 11 20.55 -1.05 -33.56
C LEU A 11 19.26 -0.48 -34.19
N GLU A 12 18.72 0.62 -33.66
CA GLU A 12 17.56 1.30 -34.25
C GLU A 12 17.86 1.84 -35.65
N THR A 13 19.04 2.43 -35.84
CA THR A 13 19.46 2.98 -37.14
C THR A 13 19.63 1.90 -38.20
N LYS A 14 20.09 0.69 -37.83
CA LYS A 14 20.28 -0.43 -38.77
C LYS A 14 19.02 -1.23 -39.03
N LEU A 15 18.11 -1.34 -38.06
CA LEU A 15 16.86 -2.09 -38.23
C LEU A 15 15.81 -1.31 -39.03
N CYS A 16 15.89 0.03 -39.07
CA CYS A 16 14.93 0.87 -39.80
C CYS A 16 15.37 1.32 -41.21
N GLN A 17 16.52 0.88 -41.74
CA GLN A 17 16.85 1.19 -43.14
C GLN A 17 16.01 0.32 -44.09
N PRO A 18 15.11 0.91 -44.91
CA PRO A 18 14.42 0.15 -45.93
C PRO A 18 15.47 -0.40 -46.91
N ASN A 19 15.37 -1.69 -47.18
CA ASN A 19 16.22 -2.38 -48.15
C ASN A 19 16.09 -1.68 -49.52
N ALA A 20 17.03 -0.77 -49.83
CA ALA A 20 17.01 0.10 -51.00
C ALA A 20 17.27 -0.62 -52.35
N ASN A 21 17.07 -1.93 -52.40
CA ASN A 21 17.33 -2.78 -53.58
C ASN A 21 16.11 -3.65 -53.95
N ARG A 22 14.95 -3.04 -54.21
CA ARG A 22 13.92 -3.66 -55.05
C ARG A 22 13.57 -2.73 -56.21
N GLY A 23 13.80 -3.26 -57.41
CA GLY A 23 13.74 -2.55 -58.68
C GLY A 23 12.41 -1.84 -58.93
N ARG A 24 12.53 -0.63 -59.49
CA ARG A 24 11.44 0.16 -60.05
C ARG A 24 10.74 -0.62 -61.17
N SER A 25 9.42 -0.72 -61.09
CA SER A 25 8.55 -0.89 -62.26
C SER A 25 7.81 0.42 -62.51
N PRO A 26 7.70 0.92 -63.76
CA PRO A 26 7.08 2.22 -64.02
C PRO A 26 5.55 2.10 -64.01
N ARG A 27 4.89 2.73 -63.04
CA ARG A 27 3.44 3.01 -63.10
C ARG A 27 3.20 4.42 -63.64
N ARG A 28 2.35 4.49 -64.67
CA ARG A 28 1.82 5.72 -65.27
C ARG A 28 1.02 6.51 -64.23
N THR A 29 1.32 7.79 -64.12
CA THR A 29 0.54 8.81 -63.43
C THR A 29 -0.66 9.24 -64.29
N PHE A 30 -1.84 9.30 -63.68
CA PHE A 30 -2.96 10.13 -64.14
C PHE A 30 -3.04 11.31 -63.17
N GLY A 31 -2.95 12.53 -63.71
CA GLY A 31 -3.06 13.76 -62.95
C GLY A 31 -4.53 14.10 -62.66
N VAL A 32 -4.81 14.48 -61.42
CA VAL A 32 -5.96 15.29 -61.05
C VAL A 32 -5.40 16.45 -60.24
N GLU A 33 -5.45 17.63 -60.83
CA GLU A 33 -5.02 18.89 -60.25
C GLU A 33 -6.19 19.45 -59.43
N VAL A 34 -5.99 19.60 -58.11
CA VAL A 34 -6.95 20.25 -57.21
C VAL A 34 -6.29 21.53 -56.71
N GLN A 35 -6.82 22.68 -57.12
CA GLN A 35 -6.44 24.00 -56.62
C GLN A 35 -7.11 24.25 -55.27
N GLY A 36 -6.29 24.45 -54.23
CA GLY A 36 -6.69 24.98 -52.92
C GLY A 36 -6.18 26.42 -52.73
N PRO A 37 -6.80 27.20 -51.82
CA PRO A 37 -6.72 28.66 -51.81
C PRO A 37 -5.44 29.21 -51.16
N GLU A 38 -5.03 30.39 -51.63
CA GLU A 38 -3.90 31.20 -51.15
C GLU A 38 -4.01 31.55 -49.67
N GLY A 39 -2.96 31.23 -48.91
CA GLY A 39 -2.77 31.60 -47.52
C GLY A 39 -1.61 32.60 -47.32
N ASP A 40 -1.81 33.48 -46.34
CA ASP A 40 -1.08 34.68 -45.93
C ASP A 40 0.44 34.51 -45.67
N PRO A 41 1.32 35.36 -46.24
CA PRO A 41 2.77 35.24 -46.12
C PRO A 41 3.30 36.08 -44.94
N ARG A 42 3.15 35.62 -43.69
CA ARG A 42 3.77 36.32 -42.55
C ARG A 42 3.96 35.50 -41.27
N ASP A 43 4.56 34.32 -41.37
CA ASP A 43 5.15 33.68 -40.18
C ASP A 43 6.37 32.81 -40.56
N SER A 44 7.55 33.43 -40.64
CA SER A 44 8.81 32.75 -40.97
C SER A 44 9.57 32.37 -39.70
N SER A 45 9.06 31.37 -38.98
CA SER A 45 9.90 30.53 -38.13
C SER A 45 10.60 29.48 -39.01
N PRO A 46 11.86 29.09 -38.76
CA PRO A 46 12.53 28.05 -39.55
C PRO A 46 11.77 26.74 -39.40
N GLY A 47 10.98 26.42 -40.43
CA GLY A 47 10.13 25.25 -40.48
C GLY A 47 10.96 23.98 -40.44
N TYR A 48 10.88 23.26 -39.32
CA TYR A 48 11.21 21.84 -39.28
C TYR A 48 10.22 21.14 -40.20
N SER A 49 10.56 21.00 -41.48
CA SER A 49 9.77 20.16 -42.39
C SER A 49 10.01 18.73 -41.92
N PRO A 50 9.01 18.03 -41.35
CA PRO A 50 9.19 16.62 -41.00
C PRO A 50 9.56 15.92 -42.30
N VAL A 51 10.77 15.36 -42.35
CA VAL A 51 11.18 14.49 -43.44
C VAL A 51 10.21 13.32 -43.38
N GLY A 52 9.21 13.34 -44.26
CA GLY A 52 8.19 12.31 -44.38
C GLY A 52 8.83 11.01 -44.82
N VAL A 53 9.40 10.28 -43.86
CA VAL A 53 9.79 8.89 -44.05
C VAL A 53 8.49 8.12 -44.16
N SER A 54 7.99 7.95 -45.39
CA SER A 54 6.86 7.06 -45.66
C SER A 54 7.32 5.63 -45.36
N MET A 55 7.19 5.19 -44.11
CA MET A 55 7.38 3.79 -43.74
C MET A 55 6.35 2.98 -44.51
N ASP A 56 6.81 1.97 -45.26
CA ASP A 56 5.92 1.06 -45.95
C ASP A 56 5.17 0.21 -44.90
N PRO A 57 3.84 0.39 -44.73
CA PRO A 57 3.04 -0.31 -43.73
C PRO A 57 2.94 -1.82 -43.97
N SER A 58 3.48 -2.31 -45.10
CA SER A 58 3.61 -3.73 -45.40
C SER A 58 4.74 -4.43 -44.64
N THR A 59 5.64 -3.69 -44.00
CA THR A 59 6.74 -4.28 -43.23
C THR A 59 6.24 -4.87 -41.91
N ALA A 60 6.61 -6.12 -41.64
CA ALA A 60 6.22 -6.82 -40.42
C ALA A 60 6.64 -6.07 -39.13
N GLN A 61 7.75 -5.34 -39.19
CA GLN A 61 8.23 -4.49 -38.09
C GLN A 61 7.29 -3.32 -37.80
N CYS A 62 6.77 -2.63 -38.82
CA CYS A 62 5.82 -1.54 -38.64
C CYS A 62 4.53 -2.04 -37.97
N ARG A 63 4.04 -3.22 -38.39
CA ARG A 63 2.86 -3.86 -37.77
C ARG A 63 3.10 -4.27 -36.32
N ALA A 64 4.30 -4.80 -36.02
CA ALA A 64 4.67 -5.18 -34.66
C ALA A 64 4.78 -3.95 -33.74
N ARG A 65 5.39 -2.86 -34.22
CA ARG A 65 5.48 -1.59 -33.49
C ARG A 65 4.09 -1.01 -33.24
N LEU A 66 3.27 -0.90 -34.27
CA LEU A 66 1.88 -0.45 -34.15
C LEU A 66 1.09 -1.31 -33.14
N GLY A 67 1.24 -2.63 -33.21
CA GLY A 67 0.62 -3.55 -32.26
C GLY A 67 1.08 -3.33 -30.81
N ALA A 68 2.38 -3.12 -30.60
CA ALA A 68 2.94 -2.84 -29.28
C ALA A 68 2.48 -1.47 -28.74
N THR A 69 2.51 -0.43 -29.56
CA THR A 69 2.03 0.92 -29.23
C THR A 69 0.55 0.88 -28.84
N LYS A 70 -0.30 0.22 -29.65
CA LYS A 70 -1.73 0.05 -29.34
C LYS A 70 -1.93 -0.74 -28.04
N LEU A 71 -1.19 -1.83 -27.83
CA LEU A 71 -1.27 -2.61 -26.60
C LEU A 71 -0.89 -1.80 -25.36
N MET A 72 0.24 -1.07 -25.41
CA MET A 72 0.70 -0.22 -24.32
C MET A 72 -0.26 0.95 -24.06
N GLY A 73 -0.81 1.55 -25.10
CA GLY A 73 -1.85 2.57 -25.02
C GLY A 73 -3.09 2.04 -24.29
N ILE A 74 -3.62 0.89 -24.72
CA ILE A 74 -4.76 0.22 -24.08
C ILE A 74 -4.45 -0.15 -22.63
N MET A 75 -3.25 -0.66 -22.32
CA MET A 75 -2.87 -1.02 -20.95
C MET A 75 -2.78 0.20 -20.03
N ARG A 76 -2.07 1.25 -20.45
CA ARG A 76 -1.97 2.52 -19.71
C ARG A 76 -3.35 3.14 -19.52
N TRP A 77 -4.17 3.09 -20.56
CA TRP A 77 -5.53 3.57 -20.51
C TRP A 77 -6.37 2.77 -19.51
N LYS A 78 -6.33 1.44 -19.56
CA LYS A 78 -7.05 0.56 -18.61
C LYS A 78 -6.60 0.81 -17.18
N GLU A 79 -5.31 1.03 -16.95
CA GLU A 79 -4.77 1.33 -15.62
C GLU A 79 -5.21 2.70 -15.09
N ALA A 80 -5.30 3.71 -15.96
CA ALA A 80 -5.70 5.07 -15.58
C ALA A 80 -7.23 5.24 -15.46
N HIS A 81 -8.01 4.52 -16.28
CA HIS A 81 -9.45 4.79 -16.46
C HIS A 81 -10.38 3.73 -15.89
N ARG A 82 -9.88 2.54 -15.56
CA ARG A 82 -10.69 1.51 -14.90
C ARG A 82 -10.42 1.53 -13.40
N ILE A 83 -11.46 1.84 -12.65
CA ILE A 83 -11.41 1.70 -11.20
C ILE A 83 -11.87 0.28 -10.87
N LYS A 84 -10.91 -0.57 -10.50
CA LYS A 84 -11.20 -1.95 -10.12
C LYS A 84 -12.11 -1.97 -8.91
N VAL A 85 -13.17 -2.77 -9.00
CA VAL A 85 -14.06 -2.98 -7.87
C VAL A 85 -13.44 -4.02 -6.96
N ASN A 86 -13.26 -3.67 -5.69
CA ASN A 86 -12.70 -4.61 -4.74
C ASN A 86 -13.69 -5.78 -4.55
N LYS A 87 -13.23 -7.02 -4.72
CA LYS A 87 -14.03 -8.25 -4.56
C LYS A 87 -14.06 -8.78 -3.12
N SER A 88 -13.61 -7.98 -2.16
CA SER A 88 -13.64 -8.27 -0.73
C SER A 88 -15.02 -8.02 -0.11
N LEU A 89 -15.13 -8.32 1.17
CA LEU A 89 -16.26 -8.01 2.04
C LEU A 89 -16.73 -6.54 1.94
N TYR A 90 -15.79 -5.59 1.79
CA TYR A 90 -16.09 -4.17 1.64
C TYR A 90 -16.79 -3.86 0.31
N GLY A 91 -16.38 -4.53 -0.77
CA GLY A 91 -17.05 -4.44 -2.05
C GLY A 91 -18.46 -5.01 -2.01
N ALA A 92 -18.66 -6.13 -1.31
CA ALA A 92 -19.97 -6.72 -1.09
C ALA A 92 -20.93 -5.76 -0.38
N ALA A 93 -20.48 -5.15 0.72
CA ALA A 93 -21.26 -4.16 1.48
C ALA A 93 -21.61 -2.91 0.65
N PHE A 94 -20.78 -2.58 -0.33
CA PHE A 94 -21.02 -1.48 -1.27
C PHE A 94 -22.00 -1.84 -2.40
N ILE A 95 -21.85 -3.03 -3.00
CA ILE A 95 -22.59 -3.46 -4.19
C ILE A 95 -24.00 -3.93 -3.85
N MET A 96 -24.16 -4.79 -2.83
CA MET A 96 -25.45 -5.45 -2.53
C MET A 96 -26.61 -4.47 -2.30
N PRO A 97 -26.45 -3.36 -1.53
CA PRO A 97 -27.52 -2.38 -1.38
C PRO A 97 -27.96 -1.74 -2.70
N GLN A 98 -27.02 -1.56 -3.65
CA GLN A 98 -27.32 -0.92 -4.94
C GLN A 98 -28.03 -1.88 -5.90
N LEU A 99 -27.69 -3.18 -5.86
CA LEU A 99 -28.44 -4.21 -6.57
C LEU A 99 -29.85 -4.36 -6.00
N ALA A 100 -29.97 -4.39 -4.67
CA ALA A 100 -31.26 -4.42 -4.00
C ALA A 100 -32.12 -3.20 -4.39
N ARG A 101 -31.54 -2.00 -4.37
CA ARG A 101 -32.21 -0.76 -4.81
C ARG A 101 -32.68 -0.86 -6.26
N THR A 102 -31.81 -1.29 -7.17
CA THR A 102 -32.13 -1.38 -8.60
C THR A 102 -33.27 -2.36 -8.86
N ALA A 103 -33.31 -3.47 -8.12
CA ALA A 103 -34.36 -4.49 -8.24
C ALA A 103 -35.65 -4.18 -7.45
N GLY A 104 -35.75 -3.04 -6.77
CA GLY A 104 -36.94 -2.68 -5.97
C GLY A 104 -37.03 -3.37 -4.60
N TRP A 105 -35.88 -3.70 -3.99
CA TRP A 105 -35.74 -4.33 -2.67
C TRP A 105 -36.47 -5.67 -2.51
N PRO A 106 -36.25 -6.67 -3.41
CA PRO A 106 -36.80 -7.99 -3.20
C PRO A 106 -36.22 -8.60 -1.91
N GLY A 107 -37.06 -9.35 -1.17
CA GLY A 107 -36.71 -9.85 0.15
C GLY A 107 -35.38 -10.62 0.21
N MET A 108 -35.02 -11.35 -0.85
CA MET A 108 -33.74 -12.07 -0.95
C MET A 108 -32.53 -11.12 -1.04
N LEU A 109 -32.55 -10.09 -1.89
CA LEU A 109 -31.44 -9.13 -1.99
C LEU A 109 -31.33 -8.25 -0.74
N MET A 110 -32.46 -7.94 -0.10
CA MET A 110 -32.48 -7.25 1.19
C MET A 110 -31.80 -8.11 2.27
N ALA A 111 -32.09 -9.42 2.33
CA ALA A 111 -31.45 -10.34 3.26
C ALA A 111 -29.94 -10.47 2.99
N LEU A 112 -29.52 -10.55 1.73
CA LEU A 112 -28.09 -10.56 1.36
C LEU A 112 -27.40 -9.25 1.76
N THR A 113 -28.04 -8.11 1.52
CA THR A 113 -27.52 -6.79 1.93
C THR A 113 -27.32 -6.72 3.44
N PHE A 114 -28.34 -7.10 4.22
CA PHE A 114 -28.23 -7.13 5.68
C PHE A 114 -27.11 -8.05 6.14
N ARG A 115 -27.02 -9.26 5.57
CA ARG A 115 -25.95 -10.22 5.87
C ARG A 115 -24.56 -9.64 5.62
N THR A 116 -24.33 -8.91 4.52
CA THR A 116 -23.03 -8.27 4.25
C THR A 116 -22.67 -7.20 5.30
N TYR A 117 -23.64 -6.43 5.79
CA TYR A 117 -23.40 -5.48 6.88
C TYR A 117 -23.16 -6.15 8.25
N VAL A 118 -23.74 -7.33 8.48
CA VAL A 118 -23.40 -8.13 9.67
C VAL A 118 -21.96 -8.62 9.58
N PHE A 119 -21.54 -9.13 8.43
CA PHE A 119 -20.18 -9.64 8.24
C PHE A 119 -19.11 -8.56 8.34
N ILE A 120 -19.33 -7.36 7.75
CA ILE A 120 -18.38 -6.24 7.92
C ILE A 120 -18.28 -5.81 9.39
N THR A 121 -19.40 -5.82 10.12
CA THR A 121 -19.42 -5.53 11.56
C THR A 121 -18.62 -6.57 12.35
N ILE A 122 -18.81 -7.86 12.05
CA ILE A 122 -18.02 -8.95 12.66
C ILE A 122 -16.53 -8.75 12.36
N ASN A 123 -16.17 -8.45 11.11
CA ASN A 123 -14.79 -8.20 10.73
C ASN A 123 -14.18 -7.04 11.55
N TYR A 124 -14.89 -5.92 11.66
CA TYR A 124 -14.45 -4.77 12.46
C TYR A 124 -14.26 -5.11 13.94
N VAL A 125 -15.17 -5.90 14.51
CA VAL A 125 -15.06 -6.35 15.90
C VAL A 125 -13.86 -7.27 16.07
N VAL A 126 -13.66 -8.24 15.19
CA VAL A 126 -12.54 -9.20 15.29
C VAL A 126 -11.20 -8.49 15.10
N GLN A 127 -11.00 -7.80 13.98
CA GLN A 127 -9.76 -7.06 13.71
C GLN A 127 -9.52 -5.99 14.79
N GLY A 128 -10.54 -5.22 15.14
CA GLY A 128 -10.47 -4.21 16.17
C GLY A 128 -10.12 -4.77 17.56
N THR A 129 -10.63 -5.96 17.92
CA THR A 129 -10.30 -6.61 19.19
C THR A 129 -8.84 -7.07 19.21
N VAL A 130 -8.34 -7.67 18.13
CA VAL A 130 -6.94 -8.10 18.05
C VAL A 130 -5.99 -6.89 18.14
N LEU A 131 -6.27 -5.82 17.38
CA LEU A 131 -5.49 -4.58 17.45
C LEU A 131 -5.56 -3.92 18.82
N TYR A 132 -6.73 -3.95 19.46
CA TYR A 132 -6.90 -3.45 20.83
C TYR A 132 -6.05 -4.25 21.82
N MET A 133 -5.98 -5.58 21.70
CA MET A 133 -5.16 -6.41 22.58
C MET A 133 -3.66 -6.16 22.38
N ILE A 134 -3.20 -6.00 21.14
CA ILE A 134 -1.81 -5.61 20.85
C ILE A 134 -1.51 -4.24 21.46
N SER A 135 -2.37 -3.25 21.20
CA SER A 135 -2.19 -1.91 21.76
C SER A 135 -2.19 -1.92 23.29
N LYS A 136 -3.00 -2.77 23.92
CA LYS A 136 -3.03 -2.92 25.37
C LYS A 136 -1.75 -3.52 25.92
N GLU A 137 -1.18 -4.52 25.24
CA GLU A 137 0.11 -5.11 25.63
C GLU A 137 1.20 -4.03 25.67
N GLU A 138 1.41 -3.34 24.56
CA GLU A 138 2.46 -2.33 24.40
C GLU A 138 2.34 -1.14 25.35
N HIS A 139 1.11 -0.69 25.63
CA HIS A 139 0.88 0.56 26.37
C HIS A 139 0.62 0.35 27.86
N ILE A 140 0.31 -0.87 28.30
CA ILE A 140 -0.05 -1.15 29.69
C ILE A 140 0.83 -2.25 30.26
N TRP A 141 0.86 -3.42 29.63
CA TRP A 141 1.51 -4.59 30.20
C TRP A 141 3.03 -4.48 30.14
N ASP A 142 3.59 -3.94 29.06
CA ASP A 142 5.03 -3.68 28.96
C ASP A 142 5.49 -2.67 30.01
N LEU A 143 4.71 -1.62 30.24
CA LEU A 143 5.02 -0.63 31.29
C LEU A 143 4.95 -1.23 32.69
N PHE A 144 3.96 -2.08 32.97
CA PHE A 144 3.87 -2.81 34.25
C PHE A 144 5.02 -3.81 34.42
N ALA A 145 5.51 -4.40 33.34
CA ALA A 145 6.71 -5.24 33.35
C ALA A 145 7.99 -4.43 33.58
N GLY A 146 7.91 -3.10 33.53
CA GLY A 146 9.04 -2.19 33.66
C GLY A 146 9.86 -2.09 32.38
N GLN A 147 9.30 -2.44 31.22
CA GLN A 147 9.97 -2.35 29.93
C GLN A 147 10.08 -0.89 29.49
N MET A 148 11.22 -0.53 28.92
CA MET A 148 11.49 0.80 28.38
C MET A 148 11.43 0.74 26.86
N TYR A 149 11.11 1.87 26.22
CA TYR A 149 11.09 1.91 24.77
C TYR A 149 12.48 1.65 24.20
N LEU A 150 12.56 0.77 23.21
CA LEU A 150 13.84 0.26 22.77
C LEU A 150 14.65 1.29 21.98
N CYS A 151 14.02 2.21 21.24
CA CYS A 151 14.69 3.30 20.51
C CYS A 151 15.95 2.82 19.76
N ASP A 152 17.12 3.44 20.00
CA ASP A 152 18.41 3.02 19.42
C ASP A 152 19.28 2.18 20.38
N PHE A 153 18.74 1.64 21.48
CA PHE A 153 19.50 0.83 22.43
C PHE A 153 20.14 -0.38 21.74
N GLY A 154 21.47 -0.48 21.81
CA GLY A 154 22.24 -1.55 21.16
C GLY A 154 22.45 -1.41 19.65
N ALA A 155 21.85 -0.42 18.98
CA ALA A 155 21.89 -0.29 17.51
C ALA A 155 23.32 -0.17 16.95
N TYR A 156 24.25 0.41 17.72
CA TYR A 156 25.63 0.68 17.31
C TYR A 156 26.68 -0.08 18.14
N VAL A 157 26.34 -1.25 18.69
CA VAL A 157 27.25 -2.04 19.55
C VAL A 157 28.63 -2.31 18.94
N GLN A 158 28.71 -2.41 17.60
CA GLN A 158 29.97 -2.63 16.88
C GLN A 158 30.94 -1.45 16.96
N THR A 159 30.44 -0.25 17.25
CA THR A 159 31.24 0.99 17.36
C THR A 159 31.58 1.36 18.80
N CYS A 160 31.13 0.59 19.78
CA CYS A 160 31.45 0.83 21.18
C CYS A 160 32.89 0.43 21.51
N PRO A 161 33.60 1.20 22.38
CA PRO A 161 33.06 2.21 23.30
C PRO A 161 32.98 3.65 22.76
N ASP A 162 33.49 3.93 21.56
CA ASP A 162 33.69 5.30 21.07
C ASP A 162 32.49 5.86 20.30
N GLY A 163 31.50 5.01 19.99
CA GLY A 163 30.27 5.39 19.30
C GLY A 163 29.19 6.00 20.19
N PRO A 164 28.11 6.52 19.57
CA PRO A 164 26.93 7.00 20.29
C PRO A 164 26.14 5.85 20.92
N ASN A 165 25.38 6.14 21.98
CA ASN A 165 24.49 5.21 22.67
C ASN A 165 25.17 3.91 23.15
N CYS A 166 26.43 4.01 23.59
CA CYS A 166 27.19 2.86 24.08
C CYS A 166 26.88 2.49 25.53
N VAL A 167 25.91 3.15 26.17
CA VAL A 167 25.46 2.86 27.54
C VAL A 167 24.04 2.34 27.48
N GLY A 168 23.82 1.12 27.98
CA GLY A 168 22.49 0.53 28.01
C GLY A 168 21.63 1.05 29.17
N PRO A 169 20.36 0.60 29.25
CA PRO A 169 19.44 1.04 30.29
C PRO A 169 19.87 0.72 31.72
N GLY A 170 20.71 -0.30 31.92
CA GLY A 170 21.34 -0.64 33.19
C GLY A 170 22.51 0.28 33.58
N GLY A 171 22.88 1.22 32.71
CA GLY A 171 23.97 2.17 32.96
C GLY A 171 25.37 1.60 32.69
N THR A 172 25.50 0.39 32.14
CA THR A 172 26.78 -0.22 31.77
C THR A 172 27.02 -0.17 30.26
N ARG A 173 28.25 -0.43 29.80
CA ARG A 173 28.61 -0.30 28.39
C ARG A 173 28.17 -1.51 27.54
N TYR A 174 27.62 -1.29 26.36
CA TYR A 174 27.32 -2.40 25.45
C TYR A 174 28.58 -3.15 25.02
N THR A 175 28.49 -4.47 25.00
CA THR A 175 29.40 -5.34 24.26
C THR A 175 28.58 -6.43 23.55
N PRO A 176 29.06 -7.00 22.42
CA PRO A 176 28.28 -7.97 21.64
C PRO A 176 27.79 -9.19 22.44
N GLY A 177 28.54 -9.63 23.46
CA GLY A 177 28.15 -10.77 24.30
C GLY A 177 27.23 -10.43 25.48
N ARG A 178 26.88 -9.14 25.66
CA ARG A 178 26.11 -8.62 26.79
C ARG A 178 24.74 -8.07 26.39
N ILE A 179 24.30 -8.23 25.14
CA ILE A 179 22.97 -7.81 24.69
C ILE A 179 22.00 -8.96 24.92
N TYR A 180 20.87 -8.66 25.57
CA TYR A 180 19.80 -9.61 25.83
C TYR A 180 18.43 -9.00 25.55
N ASP A 181 17.45 -9.87 25.30
CA ASP A 181 16.04 -9.52 25.28
C ASP A 181 15.56 -9.07 26.66
N PHE A 182 14.41 -8.39 26.71
CA PHE A 182 13.90 -7.81 27.94
C PHE A 182 13.65 -8.86 29.03
N SER A 183 13.12 -10.03 28.68
CA SER A 183 12.80 -11.09 29.65
C SER A 183 14.07 -11.65 30.30
N THR A 184 15.09 -11.94 29.50
CA THR A 184 16.39 -12.39 30.00
C THR A 184 17.07 -11.32 30.84
N TRP A 185 17.11 -10.07 30.37
CA TRP A 185 17.71 -8.95 31.10
C TRP A 185 17.00 -8.68 32.43
N SER A 186 15.67 -8.63 32.43
CA SER A 186 14.86 -8.42 33.62
C SER A 186 15.07 -9.53 34.65
N THR A 187 15.07 -10.80 34.21
CA THR A 187 15.33 -11.96 35.09
C THR A 187 16.72 -11.88 35.73
N ARG A 188 17.75 -11.54 34.95
CA ARG A 188 19.11 -11.40 35.46
C ARG A 188 19.24 -10.28 36.49
N ASN A 189 18.62 -9.13 36.22
CA ASN A 189 18.59 -8.03 37.18
C ASN A 189 17.82 -8.39 38.46
N PHE A 190 16.69 -9.09 38.34
CA PHE A 190 15.94 -9.58 39.49
C PHE A 190 16.79 -10.49 40.38
N VAL A 191 17.51 -11.47 39.79
CA VAL A 191 18.41 -12.35 40.53
C VAL A 191 19.54 -11.56 41.20
N LEU A 192 20.20 -10.66 40.46
CA LEU A 192 21.26 -9.81 40.98
C LEU A 192 20.78 -9.00 42.20
N ASN A 193 19.64 -8.33 42.08
CA ASN A 193 19.06 -7.51 43.15
C ASN A 193 18.63 -8.35 44.35
N THR A 194 18.10 -9.55 44.12
CA THR A 194 17.76 -10.49 45.20
C THR A 194 19.00 -10.91 45.98
N VAL A 195 20.10 -11.24 45.30
CA VAL A 195 21.36 -11.62 45.94
C VAL A 195 21.96 -10.45 46.73
N LYS A 196 21.89 -9.22 46.21
CA LYS A 196 22.31 -8.02 46.96
C LYS A 196 21.47 -7.80 48.22
N GLN A 197 20.16 -8.01 48.14
CA GLN A 197 19.28 -7.90 49.31
C GLN A 197 19.58 -8.99 50.36
N LEU A 198 19.94 -10.20 49.93
CA LEU A 198 20.36 -11.28 50.82
C LEU A 198 21.73 -11.02 51.48
N PHE A 199 22.66 -10.39 50.75
CA PHE A 199 24.03 -10.13 51.20
C PHE A 199 24.40 -8.63 51.09
N PRO A 200 23.78 -7.74 51.90
CA PRO A 200 23.95 -6.30 51.75
C PRO A 200 25.38 -5.82 52.00
N LYS A 201 26.16 -6.54 52.82
CA LYS A 201 27.58 -6.21 53.08
C LYS A 201 28.47 -6.47 51.87
N ASP A 202 28.10 -7.41 51.02
CA ASP A 202 28.86 -7.82 49.84
C ASP A 202 28.28 -7.23 48.55
N ALA A 203 27.28 -6.32 48.63
CA ALA A 203 26.57 -5.79 47.46
C ALA A 203 27.52 -5.20 46.40
N GLY A 204 28.54 -4.43 46.81
CA GLY A 204 29.53 -3.88 45.88
C GLY A 204 30.39 -4.95 45.21
N LYS A 205 30.78 -6.01 45.94
CA LYS A 205 31.52 -7.14 45.38
C LYS A 205 30.64 -7.97 44.43
N ILE A 206 29.35 -8.09 44.73
CA ILE A 206 28.37 -8.73 43.86
C ILE A 206 28.23 -7.95 42.56
N ASP A 207 28.16 -6.62 42.62
CA ASP A 207 28.16 -5.74 41.42
C ASP A 207 29.40 -5.93 40.54
N GLU A 208 30.56 -6.14 41.14
CA GLU A 208 31.80 -6.39 40.41
C GLU A 208 31.85 -7.80 39.77
N MET A 209 31.24 -8.80 40.41
CA MET A 209 31.33 -10.21 40.00
C MET A 209 30.18 -10.68 39.12
N ALA A 210 28.99 -10.09 39.26
CA ALA A 210 27.78 -10.51 38.60
C ALA A 210 27.30 -9.43 37.63
N ASP A 211 27.48 -9.71 36.36
CA ASP A 211 27.08 -8.83 35.27
C ASP A 211 25.74 -9.28 34.66
N PRO A 212 24.65 -8.50 34.83
CA PRO A 212 23.36 -8.86 34.26
C PRO A 212 23.32 -8.67 32.73
N GLY A 213 24.29 -7.96 32.15
CA GLY A 213 24.26 -7.48 30.77
C GLY A 213 23.37 -6.26 30.57
N GLU A 214 22.99 -6.01 29.34
CA GLU A 214 22.18 -4.87 28.93
C GLU A 214 21.02 -5.28 28.02
N TYR A 215 19.87 -4.63 28.20
CA TYR A 215 18.76 -4.71 27.27
C TYR A 215 19.09 -3.90 26.01
N GLY A 216 18.88 -4.48 24.84
CA GLY A 216 19.19 -3.80 23.59
C GLY A 216 18.83 -4.63 22.36
N LEU A 217 18.91 -3.99 21.21
CA LEU A 217 18.62 -4.61 19.92
C LEU A 217 19.76 -5.53 19.47
N GLU A 218 19.40 -6.74 19.04
CA GLU A 218 20.37 -7.69 18.48
C GLU A 218 20.79 -7.31 17.04
N SER A 219 19.84 -6.86 16.21
CA SER A 219 20.09 -6.51 14.80
C SER A 219 19.23 -5.36 14.30
N TYR A 220 19.87 -4.21 14.08
CA TYR A 220 19.23 -3.01 13.51
C TYR A 220 18.69 -3.24 12.10
N LEU A 221 19.46 -3.90 11.24
CA LEU A 221 19.06 -4.16 9.86
C LEU A 221 17.86 -5.12 9.77
N CYS A 222 17.79 -6.12 10.65
CA CYS A 222 16.66 -7.05 10.69
C CYS A 222 15.35 -6.32 11.05
N ARG A 223 15.38 -5.43 12.05
CA ARG A 223 14.22 -4.61 12.42
C ARG A 223 13.70 -3.77 11.25
N TRP A 224 14.58 -3.07 10.54
CA TRP A 224 14.19 -2.26 9.38
C TRP A 224 13.63 -3.11 8.24
N LEU A 225 14.21 -4.29 8.01
CA LEU A 225 13.70 -5.24 7.02
C LEU A 225 12.30 -5.72 7.39
N CYS A 226 12.06 -6.14 8.64
CA CYS A 226 10.75 -6.57 9.12
C CYS A 226 9.71 -5.44 9.04
N CYS A 227 10.06 -4.21 9.44
CA CYS A 227 9.19 -3.04 9.29
C CYS A 227 8.88 -2.78 7.81
N SER A 228 9.87 -2.89 6.92
CA SER A 228 9.68 -2.70 5.48
C SER A 228 8.72 -3.74 4.91
N LEU A 229 8.92 -5.03 5.23
CA LEU A 229 8.08 -6.13 4.76
C LEU A 229 6.64 -6.00 5.27
N PHE A 230 6.48 -5.61 6.54
CA PHE A 230 5.18 -5.31 7.11
C PHE A 230 4.50 -4.14 6.40
N VAL A 231 5.18 -3.03 6.17
CA VAL A 231 4.57 -1.90 5.44
C VAL A 231 4.23 -2.29 4.00
N VAL A 232 5.04 -3.11 3.33
CA VAL A 232 4.70 -3.65 2.00
C VAL A 232 3.38 -4.42 2.04
N SER A 233 3.15 -5.28 3.04
CA SER A 233 1.90 -6.05 3.13
C SER A 233 0.70 -5.16 3.44
N VAL A 234 0.84 -4.14 4.29
CA VAL A 234 -0.26 -3.23 4.65
C VAL A 234 -0.60 -2.25 3.52
N MET A 235 0.33 -2.01 2.59
CA MET A 235 0.12 -1.04 1.50
C MET A 235 -0.88 -1.52 0.46
N SER A 236 -1.08 -2.82 0.24
CA SER A 236 -2.14 -3.31 -0.66
C SER A 236 -3.51 -2.82 -0.22
N ASP A 237 -3.78 -2.88 1.08
CA ASP A 237 -5.06 -2.50 1.66
C ASP A 237 -5.28 -0.98 1.56
N LEU A 238 -4.22 -0.19 1.70
CA LEU A 238 -4.28 1.25 1.46
C LEU A 238 -4.68 1.57 0.03
N TRP A 239 -4.05 0.91 -0.95
CA TRP A 239 -4.33 1.14 -2.37
C TRP A 239 -5.76 0.78 -2.74
N ASP A 240 -6.25 -0.33 -2.20
CA ASP A 240 -7.65 -0.73 -2.36
C ASP A 240 -8.60 0.28 -1.73
N THR A 241 -8.25 0.82 -0.57
CA THR A 241 -9.08 1.81 0.13
C THR A 241 -9.07 3.16 -0.59
N ILE A 242 -7.92 3.60 -1.11
CA ILE A 242 -7.81 4.78 -1.97
C ILE A 242 -8.61 4.60 -3.26
N SER A 243 -8.55 3.42 -3.88
CA SER A 243 -9.30 3.10 -5.10
C SER A 243 -10.81 3.14 -4.82
N PHE A 244 -11.24 2.60 -3.69
CA PHE A 244 -12.63 2.67 -3.24
C PHE A 244 -13.09 4.11 -2.95
N ALA A 245 -12.24 4.93 -2.32
CA ALA A 245 -12.53 6.35 -2.10
C ALA A 245 -12.66 7.12 -3.43
N LYS A 246 -11.75 6.87 -4.39
CA LYS A 246 -11.81 7.43 -5.74
C LYS A 246 -13.10 7.00 -6.47
N LEU A 247 -13.50 5.74 -6.34
CA LEU A 247 -14.74 5.21 -6.89
C LEU A 247 -15.96 6.00 -6.38
N LEU A 248 -16.10 6.13 -5.05
CA LEU A 248 -17.19 6.88 -4.42
C LEU A 248 -17.25 8.36 -4.86
N TRP A 249 -16.07 8.97 -5.05
CA TRP A 249 -15.96 10.33 -5.53
C TRP A 249 -16.38 10.49 -6.99
N LYS A 250 -15.97 9.55 -7.86
CA LYS A 250 -16.17 9.63 -9.32
C LYS A 250 -17.57 9.20 -9.78
N ILE A 251 -18.22 8.28 -9.07
CA ILE A 251 -19.59 7.84 -9.42
C ILE A 251 -20.54 9.05 -9.48
N PRO A 252 -21.44 9.18 -10.48
CA PRO A 252 -22.43 10.26 -10.52
C PRO A 252 -23.41 10.22 -9.34
N ASN A 253 -23.99 11.37 -8.97
CA ASN A 253 -24.96 11.46 -7.87
C ASN A 253 -26.40 11.06 -8.27
N LYS A 254 -26.62 10.64 -9.52
CA LYS A 254 -27.93 10.27 -10.06
C LYS A 254 -28.26 8.82 -9.69
N ALA A 255 -29.53 8.53 -9.43
CA ALA A 255 -29.97 7.19 -9.10
C ALA A 255 -30.14 6.35 -10.38
N GLU A 256 -29.09 5.68 -10.83
CA GLU A 256 -29.11 4.87 -12.06
C GLU A 256 -29.23 3.38 -11.74
N PRO A 257 -29.74 2.54 -12.66
CA PRO A 257 -29.82 1.10 -12.46
C PRO A 257 -28.44 0.44 -12.60
N TRP A 258 -28.09 -0.44 -11.66
CA TRP A 258 -26.81 -1.19 -11.65
C TRP A 258 -26.90 -2.57 -12.30
N ILE A 259 -28.12 -2.99 -12.63
CA ILE A 259 -28.42 -4.26 -13.27
C ILE A 259 -28.95 -3.91 -14.65
N ASP A 260 -28.26 -4.39 -15.68
CA ASP A 260 -28.74 -4.34 -17.05
C ASP A 260 -29.04 -5.75 -17.57
N PHE A 261 -30.04 -5.85 -18.43
CA PHE A 261 -30.44 -7.11 -19.05
C PHE A 261 -30.39 -6.95 -20.56
N GLU A 262 -29.24 -7.27 -21.14
CA GLU A 262 -28.99 -7.09 -22.56
C GLU A 262 -29.13 -8.41 -23.30
N VAL A 263 -30.20 -8.52 -24.10
CA VAL A 263 -30.36 -9.63 -25.05
C VAL A 263 -29.74 -9.22 -26.38
N PRO A 264 -28.82 -10.01 -26.93
CA PRO A 264 -28.21 -9.68 -28.21
C PRO A 264 -29.26 -9.53 -29.31
N THR A 265 -29.19 -8.46 -30.09
CA THR A 265 -30.19 -8.13 -31.12
C THR A 265 -30.11 -9.01 -32.37
N TRP A 266 -29.04 -9.79 -32.54
CA TRP A 266 -28.77 -10.56 -33.75
C TRP A 266 -29.48 -11.92 -33.80
N ALA A 267 -30.02 -12.41 -32.69
CA ALA A 267 -30.79 -13.66 -32.65
C ALA A 267 -31.79 -13.68 -31.48
N GLU A 268 -32.80 -14.54 -31.58
CA GLU A 268 -33.70 -14.80 -30.46
C GLU A 268 -32.94 -15.40 -29.27
N LYS A 269 -33.33 -14.99 -28.07
CA LYS A 269 -32.70 -15.37 -26.80
C LYS A 269 -32.45 -16.87 -26.64
N GLU A 270 -33.43 -17.70 -27.00
CA GLU A 270 -33.32 -19.15 -26.88
C GLU A 270 -32.30 -19.75 -27.84
N VAL A 271 -32.18 -19.18 -29.05
CA VAL A 271 -31.17 -19.58 -30.03
C VAL A 271 -29.76 -19.23 -29.54
N VAL A 272 -29.59 -18.06 -28.91
CA VAL A 272 -28.29 -17.67 -28.34
C VAL A 272 -27.87 -18.64 -27.22
N LYS A 273 -28.79 -19.03 -26.34
CA LYS A 273 -28.53 -20.01 -25.28
C LYS A 273 -28.12 -21.36 -25.85
N GLU A 274 -28.84 -21.86 -26.86
CA GLU A 274 -28.57 -23.16 -27.48
C GLU A 274 -27.20 -23.17 -28.20
N ILE A 275 -26.89 -22.13 -28.97
CA ILE A 275 -25.65 -22.06 -29.77
C ILE A 275 -24.41 -21.85 -28.90
N ARG A 276 -24.50 -20.98 -27.89
CA ARG A 276 -23.33 -20.58 -27.08
C ARG A 276 -23.23 -21.27 -25.74
N GLY A 277 -24.22 -22.08 -25.35
CA GLY A 277 -24.29 -22.65 -24.00
C GLY A 277 -24.39 -21.59 -22.91
N MET A 278 -24.93 -20.41 -23.24
CA MET A 278 -25.08 -19.30 -22.31
C MET A 278 -26.28 -19.53 -21.38
N THR A 279 -26.13 -19.13 -20.12
CA THR A 279 -27.19 -19.16 -19.12
C THR A 279 -27.94 -17.83 -19.08
N GLU A 280 -29.12 -17.81 -18.48
CA GLU A 280 -29.87 -16.56 -18.21
C GLU A 280 -29.04 -15.51 -17.45
N LEU A 281 -28.12 -15.98 -16.60
CA LEU A 281 -27.24 -15.14 -15.82
C LEU A 281 -26.19 -14.43 -16.69
N ASP A 282 -25.84 -14.97 -17.86
CA ASP A 282 -24.85 -14.35 -18.76
C ASP A 282 -25.41 -13.14 -19.53
N PHE A 283 -26.73 -12.98 -19.57
CA PHE A 283 -27.38 -11.77 -20.10
C PHE A 283 -27.52 -10.66 -19.04
N VAL A 284 -27.22 -10.96 -17.77
CA VAL A 284 -27.29 -10.00 -16.67
C VAL A 284 -25.93 -9.34 -16.51
N HIS A 285 -25.84 -8.07 -16.88
CA HIS A 285 -24.65 -7.26 -16.70
C HIS A 285 -24.77 -6.47 -15.40
N ILE A 286 -23.79 -6.63 -14.52
CA ILE A 286 -23.73 -5.90 -13.27
C ILE A 286 -22.68 -4.81 -13.42
N ARG A 287 -23.13 -3.58 -13.65
CA ARG A 287 -22.27 -2.42 -13.85
C ARG A 287 -22.41 -1.43 -12.71
N ILE A 288 -21.32 -0.75 -12.39
CA ILE A 288 -21.38 0.38 -11.47
C ILE A 288 -21.94 1.59 -12.22
N ALA A 289 -23.12 2.04 -11.79
CA ALA A 289 -23.76 3.24 -12.32
C ALA A 289 -23.88 4.32 -11.23
N GLY A 290 -24.50 5.45 -11.55
CA GLY A 290 -24.79 6.53 -10.60
C GLY A 290 -25.41 6.05 -9.27
N MET A 291 -24.99 6.69 -8.17
CA MET A 291 -25.42 6.41 -6.80
C MET A 291 -25.97 7.68 -6.12
N PRO A 292 -27.14 7.60 -5.46
CA PRO A 292 -27.65 8.71 -4.65
C PRO A 292 -26.68 9.16 -3.54
N ILE A 293 -26.64 10.46 -3.25
CA ILE A 293 -25.70 11.05 -2.27
C ILE A 293 -25.82 10.41 -0.87
N HIS A 294 -27.04 10.10 -0.41
CA HIS A 294 -27.22 9.49 0.91
C HIS A 294 -26.55 8.10 1.01
N TRP A 295 -26.56 7.31 -0.07
CA TRP A 295 -25.85 6.03 -0.12
C TRP A 295 -24.34 6.22 -0.14
N LYS A 296 -23.83 7.29 -0.76
CA LYS A 296 -22.40 7.63 -0.66
C LYS A 296 -22.01 7.96 0.77
N ILE A 297 -22.82 8.76 1.48
CA ILE A 297 -22.58 9.09 2.89
C ILE A 297 -22.57 7.82 3.74
N ILE A 298 -23.53 6.90 3.55
CA ILE A 298 -23.55 5.60 4.25
C ILE A 298 -22.26 4.82 3.97
N ASN A 299 -21.84 4.70 2.73
CA ASN A 299 -20.59 3.99 2.39
C ASN A 299 -19.35 4.68 2.97
N VAL A 300 -19.31 6.02 2.98
CA VAL A 300 -18.20 6.74 3.61
C VAL A 300 -18.16 6.47 5.11
N CYS A 301 -19.28 6.61 5.81
CA CYS A 301 -19.34 6.49 7.27
C CYS A 301 -19.20 5.05 7.78
N PHE A 302 -19.77 4.07 7.09
CA PHE A 302 -19.85 2.69 7.59
C PHE A 302 -18.89 1.71 6.90
N VAL A 303 -18.26 2.09 5.78
CA VAL A 303 -17.34 1.21 5.05
C VAL A 303 -15.96 1.84 4.94
N LEU A 304 -15.86 3.02 4.33
CA LEU A 304 -14.57 3.66 4.04
C LEU A 304 -13.85 4.15 5.30
N LEU A 305 -14.52 4.93 6.15
CA LEU A 305 -13.91 5.54 7.32
C LEU A 305 -13.45 4.51 8.36
N PRO A 306 -14.28 3.51 8.75
CA PRO A 306 -13.81 2.47 9.67
C PRO A 306 -12.68 1.62 9.08
N LYS A 307 -12.69 1.35 7.76
CA LYS A 307 -11.57 0.66 7.08
C LYS A 307 -10.27 1.48 7.14
N MET A 308 -10.34 2.78 6.85
CA MET A 308 -9.18 3.68 6.97
C MET A 308 -8.65 3.77 8.40
N MET A 309 -9.55 3.77 9.40
CA MET A 309 -9.17 3.74 10.81
C MET A 309 -8.44 2.45 11.15
N LEU A 310 -8.99 1.29 10.79
CA LEU A 310 -8.33 -0.01 11.02
C LEU A 310 -6.96 -0.06 10.35
N TRP A 311 -6.86 0.38 9.10
CA TRP A 311 -5.58 0.46 8.39
C TRP A 311 -4.55 1.30 9.16
N TYR A 312 -4.92 2.51 9.58
CA TYR A 312 -4.04 3.40 10.33
C TYR A 312 -3.58 2.75 11.64
N PHE A 313 -4.50 2.17 12.41
CA PHE A 313 -4.16 1.52 13.68
C PHE A 313 -3.31 0.27 13.50
N THR A 314 -3.52 -0.51 12.43
CA THR A 314 -2.67 -1.64 12.12
C THR A 314 -1.24 -1.20 11.85
N VAL A 315 -1.03 -0.14 11.05
CA VAL A 315 0.33 0.37 10.80
C VAL A 315 0.97 0.93 12.07
N ASP A 316 0.24 1.75 12.85
CA ASP A 316 0.75 2.38 14.07
C ASP A 316 1.13 1.32 15.12
N ALA A 317 0.22 0.39 15.43
CA ALA A 317 0.45 -0.68 16.40
C ALA A 317 1.51 -1.67 15.91
N GLY A 318 1.50 -2.03 14.62
CA GLY A 318 2.47 -2.95 14.06
C GLY A 318 3.89 -2.39 14.02
N ILE A 319 4.06 -1.11 13.68
CA ILE A 319 5.38 -0.45 13.76
C ILE A 319 5.83 -0.33 15.20
N LEU A 320 4.97 0.07 16.14
CA LEU A 320 5.32 0.12 17.56
C LEU A 320 5.82 -1.26 18.04
N PHE A 321 5.04 -2.31 17.80
CA PHE A 321 5.36 -3.68 18.21
C PHE A 321 6.69 -4.19 17.63
N LEU A 322 6.94 -3.92 16.35
CA LEU A 322 8.21 -4.31 15.71
C LEU A 322 9.40 -3.46 16.18
N MET A 323 9.18 -2.19 16.52
CA MET A 323 10.24 -1.33 17.04
C MET A 323 10.65 -1.68 18.47
N GLU A 324 9.71 -2.18 19.29
CA GLU A 324 9.96 -2.64 20.66
C GLU A 324 10.54 -4.06 20.75
N SER A 325 10.43 -4.84 19.67
CA SER A 325 11.03 -6.17 19.60
C SER A 325 12.58 -6.09 19.52
N SER A 326 13.26 -6.71 20.49
CA SER A 326 14.73 -6.73 20.58
C SER A 326 15.39 -7.93 19.91
N GLY A 327 14.74 -9.10 19.99
CA GLY A 327 15.25 -10.38 19.47
C GLY A 327 14.95 -10.57 17.98
N ILE A 328 15.87 -11.22 17.26
CA ILE A 328 15.67 -11.53 15.83
C ILE A 328 14.49 -12.49 15.64
N ASP A 329 14.40 -13.53 16.48
CA ASP A 329 13.34 -14.54 16.39
C ASP A 329 11.96 -13.92 16.65
N ASP A 330 11.86 -13.07 17.68
CA ASP A 330 10.64 -12.34 18.02
C ASP A 330 10.22 -11.40 16.90
N LEU A 331 11.16 -10.64 16.31
CA LEU A 331 10.89 -9.76 15.16
C LEU A 331 10.26 -10.52 13.98
N VAL A 332 10.77 -11.72 13.68
CA VAL A 332 10.25 -12.55 12.59
C VAL A 332 8.85 -13.05 12.93
N VAL A 333 8.65 -13.64 14.12
CA VAL A 333 7.34 -14.16 14.56
C VAL A 333 6.30 -13.05 14.62
N ASN A 334 6.64 -11.90 15.19
CA ASN A 334 5.77 -10.73 15.29
C ASN A 334 5.40 -10.18 13.92
N SER A 335 6.33 -10.14 12.96
CA SER A 335 6.02 -9.72 11.59
C SER A 335 5.04 -10.66 10.88
N VAL A 336 5.15 -11.98 11.11
CA VAL A 336 4.23 -12.99 10.56
C VAL A 336 2.85 -12.89 11.21
N ALA A 337 2.79 -12.67 12.53
CA ALA A 337 1.53 -12.47 13.25
C ALA A 337 0.78 -11.23 12.75
N LEU A 338 1.48 -10.13 12.47
CA LEU A 338 0.88 -8.92 11.90
C LEU A 338 0.32 -9.16 10.49
N ALA A 339 0.98 -9.99 9.67
CA ALA A 339 0.47 -10.37 8.35
C ALA A 339 -0.84 -11.17 8.44
N PHE A 340 -1.00 -12.02 9.47
CA PHE A 340 -2.25 -12.74 9.71
C PHE A 340 -3.42 -11.79 9.99
N ILE A 341 -3.21 -10.70 10.72
CA ILE A 341 -4.27 -9.71 11.05
C ILE A 341 -4.85 -9.08 9.78
N LEU A 342 -3.98 -8.78 8.80
CA LEU A 342 -4.37 -8.21 7.51
C LEU A 342 -5.25 -9.16 6.69
N GLN A 343 -5.09 -10.48 6.86
CA GLN A 343 -5.85 -11.48 6.10
C GLN A 343 -7.20 -11.84 6.73
N ILE A 344 -7.53 -11.30 7.91
CA ILE A 344 -8.78 -11.66 8.61
C ILE A 344 -10.02 -11.29 7.78
N ASP A 345 -10.00 -10.17 7.07
CA ASP A 345 -11.14 -9.74 6.25
C ASP A 345 -11.34 -10.63 5.01
N GLU A 346 -10.25 -11.05 4.37
CA GLU A 346 -10.25 -12.02 3.29
C GLU A 346 -10.77 -13.39 3.76
N LEU A 347 -10.35 -13.83 4.96
CA LEU A 347 -10.80 -15.09 5.56
C LEU A 347 -12.29 -15.04 5.92
N VAL A 348 -12.76 -13.93 6.51
CA VAL A 348 -14.19 -13.73 6.79
C VAL A 348 -14.99 -13.71 5.48
N CYS A 349 -14.44 -13.11 4.42
CA CYS A 349 -15.04 -13.06 3.11
C CYS A 349 -15.10 -14.46 2.44
N SER A 350 -14.02 -15.24 2.49
CA SER A 350 -13.96 -16.55 1.84
C SER A 350 -14.89 -17.57 2.52
N GLU A 351 -14.94 -17.56 3.85
CA GLU A 351 -15.64 -18.59 4.61
C GLU A 351 -17.10 -18.26 4.91
N LEU A 352 -17.43 -16.99 5.22
CA LEU A 352 -18.78 -16.64 5.67
C LEU A 352 -19.70 -16.16 4.53
N MET A 353 -19.13 -15.69 3.43
CA MET A 353 -19.92 -15.15 2.32
C MET A 353 -20.61 -16.27 1.53
N SER A 354 -21.90 -16.12 1.25
CA SER A 354 -22.63 -17.09 0.42
C SER A 354 -22.10 -17.12 -1.01
N GLU A 355 -22.07 -18.31 -1.61
CA GLU A 355 -21.66 -18.53 -3.01
C GLU A 355 -22.41 -17.63 -4.00
N VAL A 356 -23.69 -17.34 -3.76
CA VAL A 356 -24.47 -16.39 -4.58
C VAL A 356 -23.86 -14.99 -4.57
N THR A 357 -23.42 -14.50 -3.40
CA THR A 357 -22.78 -13.19 -3.27
C THR A 357 -21.42 -13.20 -3.95
N LYS A 358 -20.63 -14.28 -3.84
CA LYS A 358 -19.35 -14.44 -4.54
C LYS A 358 -19.54 -14.40 -6.06
N MET A 359 -20.50 -15.17 -6.60
CA MET A 359 -20.83 -15.16 -8.03
C MET A 359 -21.26 -13.77 -8.52
N VAL A 360 -22.03 -13.03 -7.71
CA VAL A 360 -22.40 -11.65 -8.03
C VAL A 360 -21.18 -10.74 -8.07
N LEU A 361 -20.28 -10.82 -7.09
CA LEU A 361 -19.03 -10.03 -7.05
C LEU A 361 -18.08 -10.36 -8.22
N GLU A 362 -18.04 -11.62 -8.65
CA GLU A 362 -17.25 -12.05 -9.80
C GLU A 362 -17.76 -11.47 -11.12
N LYS A 363 -19.08 -11.29 -11.23
CA LYS A 363 -19.79 -10.74 -12.40
C LYS A 363 -19.86 -9.21 -12.43
N VAL A 364 -19.47 -8.53 -11.34
CA VAL A 364 -19.42 -7.07 -11.31
C VAL A 364 -18.30 -6.56 -12.22
N GLU A 365 -18.67 -5.70 -13.15
CA GLU A 365 -17.74 -5.06 -14.07
C GLU A 365 -17.00 -3.90 -13.39
N ASP A 366 -15.76 -3.66 -13.83
CA ASP A 366 -14.98 -2.51 -13.39
C ASP A 366 -15.65 -1.20 -13.81
N TYR A 367 -15.52 -0.14 -13.00
CA TYR A 367 -16.09 1.16 -13.35
C TYR A 367 -15.23 1.83 -14.43
N GLU A 368 -15.80 2.03 -15.61
CA GLU A 368 -15.19 2.74 -16.74
C GLU A 368 -15.58 4.22 -16.70
N MET A 369 -14.58 5.12 -16.71
CA MET A 369 -14.84 6.56 -16.79
C MET A 369 -15.19 6.96 -18.23
N GLU A 370 -16.27 7.72 -18.45
CA GLU A 370 -16.91 8.02 -19.76
C GLU A 370 -16.02 8.62 -20.86
N ASP A 371 -14.78 9.03 -20.57
CA ASP A 371 -13.86 9.65 -21.55
C ASP A 371 -13.29 8.67 -22.62
N VAL A 372 -13.79 7.43 -22.65
CA VAL A 372 -13.32 6.29 -23.47
C VAL A 372 -13.37 6.54 -24.97
N ILE A 373 -14.43 7.22 -25.42
CA ILE A 373 -14.78 7.27 -26.85
C ILE A 373 -13.75 8.10 -27.64
N ALA A 374 -13.03 9.03 -27.01
CA ALA A 374 -12.12 9.91 -27.72
C ALA A 374 -10.85 9.21 -28.25
N GLU A 375 -10.33 8.18 -27.55
CA GLU A 375 -9.08 7.52 -27.96
C GLU A 375 -9.29 6.34 -28.93
N GLU A 376 -10.45 5.66 -28.90
CA GLU A 376 -10.76 4.61 -29.88
C GLU A 376 -11.02 5.16 -31.30
N ILE A 377 -11.29 6.46 -31.42
CA ILE A 377 -11.52 7.13 -32.70
C ILE A 377 -10.19 7.48 -33.42
N LEU A 378 -9.05 7.40 -32.71
CA LEU A 378 -7.75 7.71 -33.32
C LEU A 378 -7.39 6.68 -34.38
N THR A 379 -7.03 7.18 -35.56
CA THR A 379 -6.54 6.35 -36.67
C THR A 379 -5.17 5.74 -36.32
N ASP A 380 -4.85 4.62 -36.97
CA ASP A 380 -3.57 3.93 -36.77
C ASP A 380 -2.35 4.83 -37.01
N GLU A 381 -2.47 5.79 -37.93
CA GLU A 381 -1.45 6.79 -38.23
C GLU A 381 -1.30 7.79 -37.07
N GLU A 382 -2.40 8.32 -36.54
CA GLU A 382 -2.37 9.25 -35.40
C GLU A 382 -1.82 8.61 -34.13
N VAL A 383 -2.11 7.32 -33.90
CA VAL A 383 -1.55 6.56 -32.78
C VAL A 383 -0.03 6.43 -32.91
N LEU A 384 0.47 6.14 -34.12
CA LEU A 384 1.91 6.07 -34.39
C LEU A 384 2.59 7.42 -34.27
N ASP A 385 1.96 8.49 -34.76
CA ASP A 385 2.52 9.84 -34.67
C ASP A 385 2.58 10.33 -33.21
N LYS A 386 1.53 10.09 -32.43
CA LYS A 386 1.51 10.40 -30.98
C LYS A 386 2.60 9.63 -30.24
N ASP A 387 2.80 8.36 -30.59
CA ASP A 387 3.86 7.52 -30.02
C ASP A 387 5.25 7.98 -30.43
N PHE A 388 5.43 8.35 -31.70
CA PHE A 388 6.69 8.86 -32.23
C PHE A 388 7.10 10.16 -31.53
N VAL A 389 6.17 11.11 -31.39
CA VAL A 389 6.37 12.37 -30.66
C VAL A 389 6.68 12.12 -29.18
N ALA A 390 5.98 11.17 -28.55
CA ALA A 390 6.24 10.82 -27.15
C ALA A 390 7.63 10.21 -26.92
N HIS A 391 8.14 9.41 -27.87
CA HIS A 391 9.44 8.74 -27.74
C HIS A 391 10.64 9.58 -28.22
N HIS A 392 10.42 10.62 -29.04
CA HIS A 392 11.50 11.47 -29.56
C HIS A 392 11.83 12.66 -28.66
N HIS A 393 11.13 12.82 -27.54
CA HIS A 393 11.52 13.83 -26.56
C HIS A 393 12.82 13.35 -25.87
N PRO A 394 13.87 14.20 -25.76
CA PRO A 394 15.06 13.84 -24.99
C PRO A 394 14.63 13.45 -23.58
N TRP A 395 15.27 12.40 -23.02
CA TRP A 395 14.97 11.83 -21.69
C TRP A 395 14.64 12.94 -20.70
N ALA A 396 13.36 13.07 -20.40
CA ALA A 396 12.88 14.04 -19.46
C ALA A 396 13.09 13.49 -18.05
N TRP A 397 13.21 14.39 -17.07
CA TRP A 397 13.25 13.97 -15.66
C TRP A 397 12.02 13.14 -15.27
N SER A 398 10.88 13.34 -15.93
CA SER A 398 9.67 12.51 -15.77
C SER A 398 9.91 11.04 -16.10
N ASP A 399 10.77 10.73 -17.09
CA ASP A 399 11.06 9.34 -17.48
C ASP A 399 11.87 8.65 -16.37
N ILE A 400 12.80 9.36 -15.74
CA ILE A 400 13.54 8.87 -14.57
C ILE A 400 12.59 8.60 -13.39
N PHE A 401 11.62 9.50 -13.14
CA PHE A 401 10.61 9.26 -12.11
C PHE A 401 9.66 8.10 -12.48
N SER A 402 9.38 7.88 -13.77
CA SER A 402 8.59 6.73 -14.23
C SER A 402 9.32 5.40 -14.08
N LEU A 403 10.66 5.41 -14.08
CA LEU A 403 11.48 4.24 -13.78
C LEU A 403 11.49 3.89 -12.30
N LEU A 404 11.25 4.87 -11.41
CA LEU A 404 11.14 4.59 -9.99
C LEU A 404 9.76 3.95 -9.71
N PRO A 405 9.70 2.75 -9.12
CA PRO A 405 8.43 2.14 -8.77
C PRO A 405 7.75 2.99 -7.70
N MET A 406 6.80 3.84 -8.10
CA MET A 406 6.07 4.76 -7.20
C MET A 406 5.47 4.04 -5.99
N LYS A 407 5.09 2.77 -6.16
CA LYS A 407 4.64 1.89 -5.07
C LYS A 407 5.74 1.68 -4.02
N LEU A 408 6.97 1.40 -4.43
CA LEU A 408 8.10 1.28 -3.49
C LEU A 408 8.40 2.62 -2.81
N GLY A 409 8.35 3.73 -3.55
CA GLY A 409 8.51 5.08 -2.99
C GLY A 409 7.48 5.37 -1.89
N SER A 410 6.22 4.98 -2.11
CA SER A 410 5.17 5.12 -1.08
C SER A 410 5.38 4.22 0.14
N VAL A 411 5.85 2.98 -0.04
CA VAL A 411 6.18 2.07 1.07
C VAL A 411 7.26 2.69 1.96
N VAL A 412 8.36 3.14 1.34
CA VAL A 412 9.47 3.78 2.07
C VAL A 412 8.98 5.04 2.78
N SER A 413 8.12 5.84 2.14
CA SER A 413 7.57 7.06 2.72
C SER A 413 6.68 6.78 3.94
N VAL A 414 5.74 5.82 3.82
CA VAL A 414 4.85 5.43 4.92
C VAL A 414 5.66 4.85 6.08
N MET A 415 6.59 3.94 5.81
CA MET A 415 7.49 3.40 6.83
C MET A 415 8.26 4.52 7.54
N ALA A 416 8.87 5.44 6.79
CA ALA A 416 9.63 6.55 7.36
C ALA A 416 8.75 7.47 8.23
N ILE A 417 7.51 7.75 7.82
CA ILE A 417 6.56 8.57 8.58
C ILE A 417 6.24 7.89 9.93
N PHE A 418 5.86 6.62 9.94
CA PHE A 418 5.46 5.92 11.17
C PHE A 418 6.65 5.62 12.08
N VAL A 419 7.81 5.25 11.54
CA VAL A 419 9.04 5.10 12.34
C VAL A 419 9.44 6.45 12.94
N TYR A 420 9.42 7.53 12.17
CA TYR A 420 9.70 8.86 12.70
C TYR A 420 8.70 9.27 13.79
N GLN A 421 7.42 8.97 13.59
CA GLN A 421 6.38 9.19 14.58
C GLN A 421 6.63 8.41 15.87
N TYR A 422 7.08 7.17 15.78
CA TYR A 422 7.53 6.37 16.94
C TYR A 422 8.66 7.08 17.71
N TYR A 423 9.73 7.51 17.02
CA TYR A 423 10.85 8.20 17.68
C TYR A 423 10.42 9.51 18.35
N LEU A 424 9.55 10.30 17.70
CA LEU A 424 9.04 11.54 18.30
C LEU A 424 8.19 11.29 19.55
N ARG A 425 7.39 10.23 19.56
CA ARG A 425 6.50 9.89 20.66
C ARG A 425 7.27 9.29 21.84
N ASN A 426 8.21 8.39 21.60
CA ASN A 426 8.78 7.51 22.63
C ASN A 426 10.22 7.85 23.03
N CYS A 427 10.96 8.54 22.16
CA CYS A 427 12.40 8.74 22.34
C CYS A 427 12.76 10.21 22.55
N ILE A 428 13.91 10.44 23.17
CA ILE A 428 14.60 11.73 23.27
C ILE A 428 16.03 11.58 22.74
N ARG A 429 16.54 12.65 22.14
CA ARG A 429 17.93 12.67 21.66
C ARG A 429 18.86 12.95 22.83
N HIS A 430 19.75 12.03 23.11
CA HIS A 430 20.74 12.11 24.17
C HIS A 430 21.95 12.97 23.73
N PRO A 431 22.67 13.67 24.64
CA PRO A 431 23.90 14.40 24.35
C PRO A 431 24.97 13.65 23.55
N ASP A 432 25.03 12.32 23.64
CA ASP A 432 25.95 11.48 22.86
C ASP A 432 25.56 11.36 21.37
N GLY A 433 24.37 11.87 21.00
CA GLY A 433 23.83 11.91 19.65
C GLY A 433 22.80 10.82 19.35
N GLY A 434 22.67 9.79 20.19
CA GLY A 434 21.73 8.68 20.02
C GLY A 434 20.30 8.99 20.50
N TRP A 435 19.34 8.13 20.16
CA TRP A 435 17.98 8.20 20.67
C TRP A 435 17.76 7.19 21.80
N VAL A 436 17.34 7.69 22.97
CA VAL A 436 17.04 6.88 24.15
C VAL A 436 15.58 7.04 24.55
N SER A 437 15.03 6.06 25.28
CA SER A 437 13.65 6.16 25.80
C SER A 437 13.46 7.42 26.64
N LYS A 438 12.26 8.02 26.52
CA LYS A 438 11.77 8.99 27.50
C LYS A 438 11.69 8.36 28.91
N PRO A 439 11.68 9.17 29.98
CA PRO A 439 11.37 8.68 31.31
C PRO A 439 10.05 7.90 31.31
N MET A 440 10.06 6.73 31.95
CA MET A 440 8.94 5.80 31.91
C MET A 440 8.17 5.84 33.22
N TYR A 441 6.84 5.86 33.12
CA TYR A 441 5.94 6.01 34.25
C TYR A 441 4.98 4.82 34.30
N LEU A 442 4.73 4.29 35.50
CA LEU A 442 3.79 3.18 35.67
C LEU A 442 2.35 3.66 35.40
N PRO A 443 1.53 2.89 34.67
CA PRO A 443 0.09 3.15 34.59
C PRO A 443 -0.56 3.03 35.97
N LYS A 444 -1.54 3.88 36.28
CA LYS A 444 -2.28 3.79 37.54
C LYS A 444 -3.30 2.64 37.59
N SER A 445 -3.74 2.16 36.43
CA SER A 445 -4.72 1.09 36.29
C SER A 445 -4.40 0.19 35.09
N THR A 446 -4.89 -1.06 35.14
CA THR A 446 -4.92 -2.00 34.00
C THR A 446 -6.13 -1.78 33.09
N ASP A 447 -7.00 -0.82 33.44
CA ASP A 447 -8.14 -0.40 32.65
C ASP A 447 -7.65 0.35 31.40
N PHE A 448 -7.84 -0.28 30.24
CA PHE A 448 -7.50 0.28 28.95
C PHE A 448 -8.79 0.40 28.15
N SER A 449 -9.27 1.62 27.92
CA SER A 449 -10.52 1.81 27.20
C SER A 449 -10.29 1.73 25.68
N VAL A 450 -11.33 1.39 24.93
CA VAL A 450 -11.32 1.46 23.45
C VAL A 450 -10.97 2.87 22.96
N LEU A 451 -11.41 3.90 23.69
CA LEU A 451 -11.07 5.29 23.38
C LEU A 451 -9.59 5.57 23.64
N ASN A 452 -8.99 4.99 24.68
CA ASN A 452 -7.55 5.13 24.93
C ASN A 452 -6.74 4.47 23.82
N ALA A 453 -7.16 3.28 23.36
CA ALA A 453 -6.48 2.56 22.29
C ALA A 453 -6.48 3.33 20.97
N PHE A 454 -7.63 3.87 20.57
CA PHE A 454 -7.81 4.46 19.24
C PHE A 454 -7.64 5.99 19.21
N LEU A 455 -7.77 6.65 20.36
CA LEU A 455 -7.75 8.10 20.50
C LEU A 455 -6.79 8.53 21.63
N TRP A 456 -5.64 7.88 21.74
CA TRP A 456 -4.65 8.07 22.82
C TRP A 456 -4.20 9.53 23.01
N TYR A 457 -4.21 10.34 21.95
CA TYR A 457 -3.89 11.77 22.03
C TYR A 457 -4.90 12.56 22.86
N TRP A 458 -6.18 12.22 22.75
CA TRP A 458 -7.27 12.88 23.48
C TRP A 458 -7.58 12.21 24.80
N PHE A 459 -7.29 10.92 24.92
CA PHE A 459 -7.51 10.10 26.11
C PHE A 459 -6.20 9.43 26.54
N PRO A 460 -5.22 10.20 27.04
CA PRO A 460 -3.95 9.65 27.49
C PRO A 460 -4.17 8.74 28.70
N ILE A 461 -3.30 7.74 28.84
CA ILE A 461 -3.30 6.82 29.97
C ILE A 461 -2.84 7.58 31.22
N GLU A 462 -3.57 7.40 32.33
CA GLU A 462 -3.13 7.97 33.60
C GLU A 462 -1.91 7.23 34.13
N THR A 463 -0.82 7.96 34.33
CA THR A 463 0.43 7.42 34.89
C THR A 463 0.71 7.99 36.27
N HIS A 464 1.55 7.29 37.02
CA HIS A 464 2.15 7.81 38.26
C HIS A 464 3.06 9.02 37.97
N SER A 465 3.24 9.88 38.97
CA SER A 465 4.07 11.10 38.84
C SER A 465 5.57 10.82 38.91
N GLU A 466 5.95 9.74 39.57
CA GLU A 466 7.36 9.32 39.70
C GLU A 466 7.69 8.32 38.58
N PRO A 467 8.76 8.57 37.80
CA PRO A 467 9.20 7.62 36.80
C PRO A 467 9.81 6.39 37.50
N TYR A 468 9.47 5.18 37.04
CA TYR A 468 10.14 3.97 37.52
C TYR A 468 11.50 3.78 36.85
N TRP A 469 11.71 4.40 35.69
CA TRP A 469 12.97 4.37 34.97
C TRP A 469 13.25 5.73 34.33
N THR A 470 14.52 6.15 34.40
CA THR A 470 15.04 7.35 33.76
C THR A 470 16.31 7.02 32.99
N PRO A 471 16.54 7.64 31.82
CA PRO A 471 17.76 7.40 31.06
C PRO A 471 19.00 7.78 31.90
N PRO A 472 20.08 6.97 31.84
CA PRO A 472 21.29 7.24 32.62
C PRO A 472 21.94 8.56 32.22
N ASP A 473 22.43 9.32 33.21
CA ASP A 473 23.19 10.55 32.97
C ASP A 473 24.62 10.18 32.53
N VAL A 474 24.98 10.54 31.30
CA VAL A 474 26.29 10.22 30.73
C VAL A 474 27.41 11.05 31.38
N ASN A 475 27.08 12.15 32.09
CA ASN A 475 28.07 13.00 32.74
C ASN A 475 28.60 12.44 34.08
N LEU A 476 28.02 11.35 34.60
CA LEU A 476 28.40 10.76 35.89
C LEU A 476 29.55 9.74 35.80
N ARG A 477 30.37 9.77 34.74
CA ARG A 477 31.52 8.86 34.57
C ARG A 477 32.87 9.56 34.60
#